data_AF-A0A8S4SAP8-F1
#
_entry.id   AF-A0A8S4SAP8-F1
#
_cell.length_a   1.000
_cell.length_b   1.000
_cell.length_c   1.000
_cell.angle_alpha   90.00
_cell.angle_beta   90.00
_cell.angle_gamma   90.00
#
_symmetry.space_group_name_H-M   'P 1'
#
loop_
_entity.id
_entity.type
_entity.pdbx_description
1 polymer ?
#
loop_
_entity_poly.entity_id
_entity_poly.type
_entity_poly.pdbx_seq_one_letter_code
_entity_poly.pdbx_strand_id
1 'polypeptide(L)'
;MVLVDRSVRRAIIVDITIPHDDNLMKAGKEKLSKYLDLAHEITTMWNVESTVVIPIVVTVKGLLAKSFDQHLKKLSLGCWIKGRIQKAVVLETARIVRRFLTLEL
;
A
#
# COMPACT_ATOMS: atom_id res chain seq x y z
N MET A 1 1.21 0.96 8.52
CA MET A 1 0.28 1.64 9.44
C MET A 1 -0.82 0.65 9.84
N VAL A 2 -1.33 0.73 11.07
CA VAL A 2 -2.49 -0.08 11.50
C VAL A 2 -3.64 0.86 11.85
N LEU A 3 -4.80 0.63 11.26
CA LEU A 3 -6.06 1.32 11.58
C LEU A 3 -6.92 0.37 12.41
N VAL A 4 -7.50 0.86 13.50
CA VAL A 4 -8.42 0.07 14.33
C VAL A 4 -9.76 0.76 14.38
N ASP A 5 -10.78 0.08 13.86
CA ASP A 5 -12.17 0.46 14.05
C ASP A 5 -12.73 -0.30 15.25
N ARG A 6 -12.96 0.42 16.35
CA ARG A 6 -13.49 -0.16 17.59
C ARG A 6 -14.98 -0.45 17.51
N SER A 7 -15.72 0.22 16.62
CA SER A 7 -17.16 0.05 16.50
C SER A 7 -17.52 -1.31 15.90
N VAL A 8 -16.79 -1.71 14.86
CA VAL A 8 -16.92 -3.02 14.20
C VAL A 8 -15.83 -4.01 14.63
N ARG A 9 -15.09 -3.69 15.70
CA ARG A 9 -13.98 -4.49 16.24
C ARG A 9 -13.08 -5.05 15.14
N ARG A 10 -12.55 -4.21 14.26
CA ARG A 10 -11.71 -4.63 13.13
C ARG A 10 -10.41 -3.84 13.10
N ALA A 11 -9.31 -4.52 12.83
CA ALA A 11 -8.03 -3.89 12.52
C ALA A 11 -7.69 -4.03 11.02
N ILE A 12 -6.98 -3.05 10.48
CA ILE A 12 -6.52 -3.03 9.09
C ILE A 12 -5.05 -2.65 9.06
N ILE A 13 -4.21 -3.54 8.55
CA ILE A 13 -2.79 -3.28 8.30
C ILE A 13 -2.67 -2.73 6.88
N VAL A 14 -2.31 -1.46 6.76
CA VAL A 14 -2.06 -0.80 5.47
C VAL A 14 -0.57 -0.61 5.29
N ASP A 15 -0.06 -1.11 4.17
CA ASP A 15 1.34 -0.96 3.78
C ASP A 15 1.41 -0.48 2.32
N ILE A 16 2.24 0.52 2.06
CA ILE A 16 2.43 1.12 0.74
C ILE A 16 3.81 0.70 0.24
N THR A 17 3.90 0.25 -1.00
CA THR A 17 5.18 -0.12 -1.62
C THR A 17 5.25 0.33 -3.07
N ILE A 18 6.47 0.70 -3.48
CA ILE A 18 6.77 1.26 -4.80
C ILE A 18 7.81 0.38 -5.52
N PRO A 19 7.38 -0.70 -6.18
CA PRO A 19 8.30 -1.62 -6.87
C PRO A 19 8.60 -1.17 -8.31
N HIS A 20 9.54 -1.86 -8.95
CA HIS A 20 9.63 -1.90 -10.41
C HIS A 20 8.38 -2.57 -11.02
N ASP A 21 8.06 -2.25 -12.27
CA ASP A 21 6.85 -2.73 -12.95
C ASP A 21 6.74 -4.27 -12.95
N ASP A 22 7.85 -4.95 -13.26
CA ASP A 22 7.91 -6.42 -13.31
C ASP A 22 7.61 -7.08 -11.96
N ASN A 23 7.82 -6.34 -10.87
CA ASN A 23 7.65 -6.83 -9.50
C ASN A 23 6.28 -6.46 -8.91
N LEU A 24 5.39 -5.80 -9.65
CA LEU A 24 4.09 -5.34 -9.15
C LEU A 24 3.30 -6.45 -8.43
N MET A 25 3.15 -7.60 -9.06
CA MET A 25 2.38 -8.72 -8.52
C MET A 25 3.10 -9.42 -7.36
N LYS A 26 4.43 -9.57 -7.49
CA LYS A 26 5.28 -10.22 -6.49
C LYS A 26 5.28 -9.42 -5.18
N ALA A 27 5.50 -8.10 -5.26
CA ALA A 27 5.52 -7.20 -4.12
C ALA A 27 4.19 -7.24 -3.33
N GLY A 28 3.05 -7.31 -4.03
CA GLY A 28 1.74 -7.43 -3.38
C GLY A 28 1.58 -8.74 -2.60
N LYS A 29 1.98 -9.87 -3.19
CA LYS A 29 1.91 -11.20 -2.54
C LYS A 29 2.86 -11.30 -1.36
N GLU A 30 4.09 -10.81 -1.50
CA GLU A 30 5.08 -10.82 -0.42
C GLU A 30 4.58 -10.04 0.80
N LYS A 31 3.90 -8.91 0.59
CA LYS A 31 3.32 -8.12 1.69
C LYS A 31 2.19 -8.84 2.39
N LEU A 32 1.31 -9.52 1.66
CA LEU A 32 0.27 -10.36 2.27
C LEU A 32 0.88 -11.47 3.13
N SER A 33 1.90 -12.15 2.61
CA SER A 33 2.60 -13.22 3.34
C SER A 33 3.31 -12.68 4.59
N LYS A 34 4.08 -11.60 4.45
CA LYS A 34 4.88 -11.00 5.53
C LYS A 34 4.04 -10.56 6.73
N TYR A 35 2.83 -10.05 6.50
CA TYR A 35 1.98 -9.52 7.56
C TYR A 35 0.91 -10.49 8.05
N LEU A 36 0.87 -11.73 7.54
CA LEU A 36 -0.15 -12.69 7.91
C LEU A 36 -0.06 -13.07 9.39
N ASP A 37 1.14 -13.38 9.88
CA ASP A 37 1.37 -13.74 11.29
C ASP A 37 1.04 -12.56 12.21
N LEU A 38 1.50 -11.35 11.83
CA LEU A 38 1.18 -10.12 12.56
C LEU A 38 -0.33 -9.86 12.61
N ALA A 39 -1.08 -10.18 11.54
CA ALA A 39 -2.53 -10.02 11.54
C ALA A 39 -3.21 -10.96 12.55
N HIS A 40 -2.77 -12.21 12.66
CA HIS A 40 -3.29 -13.15 13.66
C HIS A 40 -2.96 -12.70 15.09
N GLU A 41 -1.73 -12.25 15.30
CA GLU A 41 -1.25 -11.70 16.56
C GLU A 41 -2.08 -10.49 17.01
N ILE A 42 -2.28 -9.50 16.13
CA ILE A 42 -3.09 -8.31 16.41
C ILE A 42 -4.54 -8.68 16.71
N THR A 43 -5.11 -9.64 15.97
CA THR A 43 -6.49 -10.10 16.17
C THR A 43 -6.67 -10.61 17.60
N THR A 44 -5.74 -11.44 18.05
CA THR A 44 -5.75 -12.03 19.40
C THR A 44 -5.46 -10.98 20.46
N MET A 45 -4.34 -10.24 20.33
CA MET A 45 -3.86 -9.31 21.36
C MET A 45 -4.82 -8.14 21.59
N TRP A 46 -5.45 -7.63 20.53
CA TRP A 46 -6.35 -6.48 20.63
C TRP A 46 -7.82 -6.86 20.73
N ASN A 47 -8.13 -8.17 20.81
CA ASN A 47 -9.48 -8.72 20.94
C ASN A 47 -10.47 -8.14 19.91
N VAL A 48 -10.00 -8.01 18.67
CA VAL A 48 -10.80 -7.60 17.50
C VAL A 48 -11.31 -8.84 16.77
N GLU A 49 -12.42 -8.74 16.05
CA GLU A 49 -13.00 -9.85 15.29
C GLU A 49 -12.14 -10.27 14.10
N SER A 50 -11.43 -9.32 13.48
CA SER A 50 -10.56 -9.61 12.35
C SER A 50 -9.50 -8.54 12.15
N THR A 51 -8.34 -8.97 11.65
CA THR A 51 -7.30 -8.08 11.14
C THR A 51 -7.06 -8.38 9.66
N VAL A 52 -7.16 -7.36 8.80
CA VAL A 52 -6.99 -7.52 7.35
C VAL A 52 -5.76 -6.78 6.86
N VAL A 53 -4.95 -7.44 6.03
CA VAL A 53 -3.81 -6.81 5.35
C VAL A 53 -4.26 -6.23 4.01
N ILE A 54 -4.00 -4.94 3.79
CA ILE A 54 -4.30 -4.23 2.54
C ILE A 54 -3.00 -3.63 1.99
N PRO A 55 -2.34 -4.31 1.04
CA PRO A 55 -1.16 -3.76 0.38
C PRO A 55 -1.57 -2.76 -0.72
N ILE A 56 -1.01 -1.56 -0.66
CA ILE A 56 -1.16 -0.51 -1.67
C ILE A 56 0.12 -0.50 -2.51
N VAL A 57 0.05 -1.11 -3.69
CA VAL A 57 1.21 -1.27 -4.58
C VAL A 57 1.07 -0.33 -5.77
N VAL A 58 2.05 0.56 -5.94
CA VAL A 58 2.12 1.51 -7.08
C VAL A 58 3.52 1.50 -7.63
N THR A 59 3.72 1.18 -8.91
CA THR A 59 5.07 1.07 -9.45
C THR A 59 5.73 2.44 -9.61
N VAL A 60 7.05 2.47 -9.78
CA VAL A 60 7.82 3.69 -10.05
C VAL A 60 7.31 4.50 -11.25
N LYS A 61 6.69 3.84 -12.23
CA LYS A 61 6.07 4.48 -13.41
C LYS A 61 4.59 4.85 -13.19
N GLY A 62 4.06 4.61 -12.00
CA GLY A 62 2.67 4.88 -11.65
C GLY A 62 1.68 3.79 -12.09
N LEU A 63 2.13 2.57 -12.43
CA LEU A 63 1.20 1.47 -12.70
C LEU A 63 0.56 0.99 -11.40
N LEU A 64 -0.73 0.65 -11.46
CA LEU A 64 -1.51 0.16 -10.34
C LEU A 64 -1.93 -1.29 -10.59
N ALA A 65 -1.92 -2.11 -9.54
CA ALA A 65 -2.47 -3.46 -9.61
C ALA A 65 -4.00 -3.43 -9.81
N LYS A 66 -4.56 -4.44 -10.48
CA LYS A 66 -6.02 -4.56 -10.67
C LYS A 66 -6.79 -4.62 -9.35
N SER A 67 -6.17 -5.13 -8.29
CA SER A 67 -6.74 -5.20 -6.94
C SER A 67 -6.75 -3.85 -6.20
N PHE A 68 -6.08 -2.82 -6.73
CA PHE A 68 -5.97 -1.51 -6.07
C PHE A 68 -7.34 -0.90 -5.78
N ASP A 69 -8.28 -1.03 -6.72
CA ASP A 69 -9.65 -0.51 -6.59
C ASP A 69 -10.41 -1.19 -5.47
N GLN A 70 -10.24 -2.51 -5.36
CA GLN A 70 -10.86 -3.30 -4.30
C GLN A 70 -10.26 -2.91 -2.94
N HIS A 71 -8.96 -2.61 -2.89
CA HIS A 71 -8.29 -2.14 -1.68
C HIS A 71 -8.78 -0.75 -1.25
N LEU A 72 -8.94 0.19 -2.19
CA LEU A 72 -9.54 1.50 -1.87
C LEU A 72 -10.97 1.37 -1.35
N LYS A 73 -11.79 0.51 -1.97
CA LYS A 73 -13.16 0.24 -1.49
C LYS A 73 -13.18 -0.32 -0.07
N LYS A 74 -12.28 -1.26 0.26
CA LYS A 74 -12.14 -1.80 1.62
C LYS A 74 -11.75 -0.75 2.66
N LEU A 75 -11.05 0.31 2.23
CA LEU A 75 -10.66 1.45 3.06
C LEU A 75 -11.69 2.58 3.04
N SER A 76 -12.84 2.41 2.37
CA SER A 76 -13.84 3.47 2.16
C SER A 76 -13.25 4.74 1.50
N LEU A 77 -12.25 4.54 0.63
CA LEU A 77 -11.54 5.61 -0.06
C LEU A 77 -12.08 5.84 -1.47
N GLY A 78 -12.23 7.12 -1.85
CA GLY A 78 -12.74 7.52 -3.16
C GLY A 78 -11.76 7.26 -4.31
N CYS A 79 -12.30 7.11 -5.54
CA CYS A 79 -11.50 6.80 -6.74
C CYS A 79 -10.46 7.88 -7.11
N TRP A 80 -10.67 9.13 -6.70
CA TRP A 80 -9.77 10.26 -6.92
C TRP A 80 -8.38 10.06 -6.29
N ILE A 81 -8.26 9.19 -5.29
CA ILE A 81 -6.99 8.89 -4.61
C ILE A 81 -5.99 8.22 -5.54
N LYS A 82 -6.45 7.42 -6.51
CA LYS A 82 -5.59 6.78 -7.51
C LYS A 82 -4.71 7.80 -8.22
N GLY A 83 -5.33 8.84 -8.78
CA GLY A 83 -4.63 9.88 -9.53
C GLY A 83 -3.65 10.65 -8.65
N ARG A 84 -4.00 10.89 -7.37
CA ARG A 84 -3.07 11.55 -6.43
C ARG A 84 -1.86 10.69 -6.11
N ILE A 85 -2.04 9.40 -5.84
CA ILE A 85 -0.91 8.49 -5.53
C ILE A 85 -0.02 8.33 -6.76
N GLN A 86 -0.59 8.09 -7.94
CA GLN A 86 0.18 7.99 -9.18
C GLN A 86 0.98 9.26 -9.44
N LYS A 87 0.35 10.43 -9.31
CA LYS A 87 1.03 11.72 -9.48
C LYS A 87 2.17 11.89 -8.47
N ALA A 88 1.94 11.58 -7.19
CA ALA A 88 2.96 11.69 -6.15
C ALA A 88 4.18 10.80 -6.45
N VAL A 89 3.96 9.55 -6.83
CA VAL A 89 5.04 8.60 -7.15
C VAL A 89 5.85 9.09 -8.36
N VAL A 90 5.19 9.46 -9.46
CA VAL A 90 5.88 9.91 -10.68
C VAL A 90 6.67 11.20 -10.43
N LEU A 91 6.09 12.17 -9.72
CA LEU A 91 6.78 13.41 -9.38
C LEU A 91 8.01 13.17 -8.50
N GLU A 92 7.90 12.27 -7.53
CA GLU A 92 8.99 11.94 -6.62
C GLU A 92 10.10 11.17 -7.33
N THR A 93 9.76 10.19 -8.18
CA THR A 93 10.72 9.51 -9.05
C THR A 93 11.48 10.51 -9.93
N ALA A 94 10.77 11.43 -10.59
CA ALA A 94 11.40 12.46 -11.43
C ALA A 94 12.27 13.41 -10.60
N ARG A 95 11.87 13.75 -9.37
CA ARG A 95 12.66 14.58 -8.46
C ARG A 95 13.96 13.89 -8.07
N ILE A 96 13.93 12.60 -7.74
CA ILE A 96 15.10 11.81 -7.40
C ILE A 96 16.08 11.76 -8.58
N VAL A 97 15.57 11.45 -9.78
CA VAL A 97 16.41 11.40 -11.00
C VAL A 97 17.02 12.76 -11.31
N ARG A 98 16.25 13.85 -11.27
CA ARG A 98 16.78 15.21 -11.50
C ARG A 98 17.85 15.58 -10.48
N ARG A 99 17.63 15.28 -9.20
CA ARG A 99 18.61 15.54 -8.14
C ARG A 99 19.90 14.79 -8.40
N PHE A 100 19.81 13.52 -8.80
CA PHE A 100 20.99 12.71 -9.14
C PHE A 100 21.77 13.31 -10.32
N LEU A 101 21.09 13.61 -11.42
CA LEU A 101 21.73 14.20 -12.61
C LEU A 101 22.32 15.59 -12.37
N THR A 102 21.77 16.35 -11.41
CA THR A 102 22.29 17.68 -11.04
C THR A 102 23.47 17.59 -10.06
N LEU A 103 23.66 16.45 -9.38
CA LEU A 103 24.82 16.23 -8.50
C LEU A 103 26.06 15.75 -9.27
N GLU A 104 25.87 15.20 -10.47
CA GLU A 104 26.97 14.74 -11.35
C GLU A 104 27.43 15.81 -12.37
N LEU A 105 26.89 17.03 -12.30
CA LEU A 105 27.29 18.22 -13.06
C LEU A 105 27.88 19.28 -12.11
#